data_AF-A0A9W8CQ38-F1
#
_entry.id   AF-A0A9W8CQ38-F1
#
_cell.length_a   1.000
_cell.length_b   1.000
_cell.length_c   1.000
_cell.angle_alpha   90.00
_cell.angle_beta   90.00
_cell.angle_gamma   90.00
#
_symmetry.space_group_name_H-M   'P 1'
#
loop_
_entity.id
_entity.type
_entity.pdbx_description
1 polymer ?
#
loop_
_entity_poly.entity_id
_entity_poly.type
_entity_poly.pdbx_seq_one_letter_code
_entity_poly.pdbx_strand_id
1 'polypeptide(L)'
;MFKFTSSVFVASAFLFSNFAQAGLSDCPKNLAFQLTNVFQIGTIKFQYGNCEVDDDGHGYAAGIANFCTGTGDAWEVIQEYHNYTGGNDVFTQYDKVLAQRAEDESGSTSGLSGYCDAWQSAVTSQKFWSAQGAIFDKLYFTPSQTFADNLGLKLSVSQAALYDTAISRGASNSTGSLGGIIKSTNAAFTANTSGDSNSTLKINGYSVDEIKWLSKFLTIRAKYEDDGAKSVNVLSFQYIISKKEYVWTHDIQVLNNEGKPGNLTCDNSYLPYPDQKINSLATCGDGCEGIDGYSSSHSSASTKSSGLFALSAAALGVFAASILF
;
A
#
# COMPACT_ATOMS: atom_id res chain seq x y z
N MET A 1 -35.71 -59.25 5.93
CA MET A 1 -34.29 -58.93 5.68
C MET A 1 -34.21 -57.51 5.13
N PHE A 2 -34.00 -56.51 6.00
CA PHE A 2 -33.78 -55.12 5.58
C PHE A 2 -32.27 -54.90 5.38
N LYS A 3 -31.86 -54.49 4.17
CA LYS A 3 -30.48 -54.11 3.86
C LYS A 3 -30.23 -52.69 4.38
N PHE A 4 -29.33 -52.52 5.34
CA PHE A 4 -28.75 -51.23 5.69
C PHE A 4 -27.60 -50.93 4.72
N THR A 5 -27.77 -49.92 3.86
CA THR A 5 -26.65 -49.30 3.14
C THR A 5 -26.02 -48.25 4.05
N SER A 6 -24.76 -48.47 4.44
CA SER A 6 -23.97 -47.48 5.18
C SER A 6 -23.53 -46.38 4.22
N SER A 7 -24.02 -45.16 4.42
CA SER A 7 -23.48 -43.97 3.77
C SER A 7 -22.23 -43.54 4.52
N VAL A 8 -21.07 -43.65 3.88
CA VAL A 8 -19.81 -43.09 4.37
C VAL A 8 -19.87 -41.58 4.17
N PHE A 9 -19.99 -40.82 5.26
CA PHE A 9 -19.74 -39.38 5.24
C PHE A 9 -18.22 -39.16 5.14
N VAL A 10 -17.74 -38.83 3.94
CA VAL A 10 -16.39 -38.29 3.77
C VAL A 10 -16.45 -36.84 4.27
N ALA A 11 -15.97 -36.61 5.48
CA ALA A 11 -15.72 -35.25 5.96
C ALA A 11 -14.55 -34.69 5.14
N SER A 12 -14.86 -33.90 4.10
CA SER A 12 -13.88 -33.08 3.42
C SER A 12 -13.32 -32.08 4.43
N ALA A 13 -12.14 -32.37 4.98
CA ALA A 13 -11.35 -31.38 5.67
C ALA A 13 -10.99 -30.30 4.64
N PHE A 14 -11.72 -29.19 4.65
CA PHE A 14 -11.25 -27.96 4.03
C PHE A 14 -9.97 -27.59 4.76
N LEU A 15 -8.83 -27.85 4.12
CA LEU A 15 -7.59 -27.20 4.47
C LEU A 15 -7.83 -25.71 4.21
N PHE A 16 -8.15 -24.96 5.27
CA PHE A 16 -7.92 -23.54 5.26
C PHE A 16 -6.42 -23.38 5.05
N SER A 17 -6.02 -23.05 3.83
CA SER A 17 -4.72 -22.44 3.60
C SER A 17 -4.67 -21.26 4.56
N ASN A 18 -3.89 -21.38 5.63
CA ASN A 18 -3.39 -20.21 6.33
C ASN A 18 -2.68 -19.42 5.24
N PHE A 19 -3.31 -18.36 4.74
CA PHE A 19 -2.57 -17.30 4.08
C PHE A 19 -1.54 -16.88 5.12
N ALA A 20 -0.28 -17.26 4.89
CA ALA A 20 0.83 -16.73 5.66
C ALA A 20 0.65 -15.22 5.63
N GLN A 21 0.57 -14.61 6.81
CA GLN A 21 0.40 -13.18 7.00
C GLN A 21 1.38 -12.47 6.04
N ALA A 22 0.84 -11.80 5.02
CA ALA A 22 1.64 -11.08 4.05
C ALA A 22 2.41 -9.97 4.78
N GLY A 23 3.73 -9.99 4.66
CA GLY A 23 4.61 -8.94 5.20
C GLY A 23 5.45 -9.30 6.43
N LEU A 24 6.23 -8.30 6.84
CA LEU A 24 7.13 -8.34 7.97
C LEU A 24 6.41 -8.69 9.28
N SER A 25 7.01 -9.55 10.12
CA SER A 25 6.58 -9.70 11.52
C SER A 25 6.80 -8.41 12.31
N ASP A 26 6.17 -8.28 13.47
CA ASP A 26 6.11 -7.03 14.25
C ASP A 26 7.46 -6.32 14.37
N CYS A 27 8.51 -7.07 14.71
CA CYS A 27 9.83 -6.51 14.98
C CYS A 27 10.52 -5.95 13.71
N PRO A 28 10.69 -6.74 12.63
CA PRO A 28 11.10 -6.19 11.34
C PRO A 28 10.22 -5.05 10.81
N LYS A 29 8.90 -5.14 10.96
CA LYS A 29 7.95 -4.10 10.53
C LYS A 29 8.23 -2.79 11.26
N ASN A 30 8.38 -2.88 12.58
CA ASN A 30 8.75 -1.77 13.43
C ASN A 30 10.08 -1.12 13.03
N LEU A 31 11.13 -1.92 12.81
CA LEU A 31 12.43 -1.41 12.38
C LEU A 31 12.39 -0.77 10.98
N ALA A 32 11.62 -1.34 10.06
CA ALA A 32 11.41 -0.76 8.73
C ALA A 32 10.75 0.63 8.84
N PHE A 33 9.71 0.75 9.68
CA PHE A 33 9.03 2.03 9.92
C PHE A 33 9.96 3.06 10.56
N GLN A 34 10.70 2.68 11.61
CA GLN A 34 11.67 3.59 12.24
C GLN A 34 12.72 4.07 11.26
N LEU A 35 13.28 3.16 10.45
CA LEU A 35 14.32 3.47 9.49
C LEU A 35 13.82 4.45 8.42
N THR A 36 12.66 4.19 7.83
CA THR A 36 12.06 5.09 6.85
C THR A 36 11.70 6.45 7.47
N ASN A 37 11.12 6.47 8.67
CA ASN A 37 10.78 7.73 9.35
C ASN A 37 12.02 8.59 9.64
N VAL A 38 13.17 7.98 9.96
CA VAL A 38 14.42 8.74 10.12
C VAL A 38 14.71 9.51 8.83
N PHE A 39 14.60 8.89 7.66
CA PHE A 39 14.87 9.55 6.38
C PHE A 39 13.80 10.55 5.96
N GLN A 40 12.52 10.23 6.18
CA GLN A 40 11.40 11.06 5.73
C GLN A 40 11.19 12.29 6.61
N ILE A 41 11.32 12.13 7.94
CA ILE A 41 10.87 13.13 8.92
C ILE A 41 11.85 13.32 10.09
N GLY A 42 13.04 12.72 10.03
CA GLY A 42 14.11 12.98 11.01
C GLY A 42 13.89 12.38 12.41
N THR A 43 12.93 11.46 12.57
CA THR A 43 12.61 10.82 13.85
C THR A 43 12.25 9.35 13.65
N ILE A 44 12.32 8.53 14.69
CA ILE A 44 11.90 7.12 14.63
C ILE A 44 10.38 6.94 14.79
N LYS A 45 9.67 7.99 15.23
CA LYS A 45 8.24 7.91 15.57
C LYS A 45 7.37 8.53 14.49
N PHE A 46 6.21 7.94 14.27
CA PHE A 46 5.16 8.54 13.45
C PHE A 46 4.63 9.84 14.06
N GLN A 47 4.32 10.80 13.19
CA GLN A 47 3.82 12.13 13.56
C GLN A 47 2.38 12.31 13.10
N TYR A 48 1.44 11.77 13.88
CA TYR A 48 0.00 11.80 13.56
C TYR A 48 -0.57 13.19 13.34
N GLY A 49 -0.04 14.19 14.05
CA GLY A 49 -0.51 15.56 14.03
C GLY A 49 0.31 16.50 13.17
N ASN A 50 1.32 16.01 12.44
CA ASN A 50 2.02 16.86 11.49
C ASN A 50 1.01 17.39 10.46
N CYS A 51 1.07 18.68 10.15
CA CYS A 51 0.32 19.27 9.05
C CYS A 51 0.98 20.60 8.72
N GLU A 52 1.46 20.70 7.49
CA GLU A 52 2.12 21.89 6.97
C GLU A 52 1.78 22.06 5.49
N VAL A 53 2.04 23.24 4.94
CA VAL A 53 2.00 23.45 3.49
C VAL A 53 3.40 23.22 2.98
N ASP A 54 3.55 22.25 2.09
CA ASP A 54 4.83 21.98 1.45
C ASP A 54 5.00 22.82 0.18
N ASP A 55 6.23 23.26 -0.07
CA ASP A 55 6.60 24.09 -1.22
C ASP A 55 6.74 23.27 -2.52
N ASP A 56 6.44 21.97 -2.49
CA ASP A 56 6.53 21.04 -3.63
C ASP A 56 5.34 21.14 -4.60
N GLY A 57 4.32 21.92 -4.24
CA GLY A 57 3.13 22.15 -5.06
C GLY A 57 2.01 21.14 -4.85
N HIS A 58 2.08 20.31 -3.80
CA HIS A 58 1.04 19.33 -3.45
C HIS A 58 0.08 19.79 -2.34
N GLY A 59 0.22 21.03 -1.89
CA GLY A 59 -0.69 21.67 -0.92
C GLY A 59 -0.31 21.34 0.51
N TYR A 60 -1.30 21.01 1.35
CA TYR A 60 -1.00 20.54 2.69
C TYR A 60 -0.49 19.10 2.66
N ALA A 61 0.57 18.82 3.42
CA ALA A 61 1.10 17.50 3.75
C ALA A 61 0.85 17.21 5.24
N ALA A 62 0.25 16.06 5.57
CA ALA A 62 -0.21 15.79 6.93
C ALA A 62 -0.06 14.35 7.41
N GLY A 63 0.13 14.16 8.71
CA GLY A 63 0.09 12.87 9.38
C GLY A 63 1.27 11.95 9.12
N ILE A 64 1.05 10.66 9.38
CA ILE A 64 2.11 9.64 9.50
C ILE A 64 2.90 9.34 8.21
N ALA A 65 2.45 9.82 7.06
CA ALA A 65 3.13 9.66 5.78
C ALA A 65 3.13 10.93 4.93
N ASN A 66 2.97 12.11 5.55
CA ASN A 66 2.87 13.39 4.83
C ASN A 66 1.81 13.32 3.73
N PHE A 67 0.60 12.85 4.08
CA PHE A 67 -0.50 12.71 3.15
C PHE A 67 -0.86 14.06 2.53
N CYS A 68 -0.91 14.12 1.20
CA CYS A 68 -1.02 15.38 0.48
C CYS A 68 -2.45 15.66 0.00
N THR A 69 -2.88 16.92 0.14
CA THR A 69 -4.22 17.34 -0.31
C THR A 69 -4.35 17.37 -1.84
N GLY A 70 -3.28 17.77 -2.55
CA GLY A 70 -3.27 17.85 -4.01
C GLY A 70 -3.17 16.49 -4.70
N THR A 71 -2.57 15.49 -4.06
CA THR A 71 -2.50 14.11 -4.58
C THR A 71 -3.66 13.23 -4.11
N GLY A 72 -4.51 13.75 -3.22
CA GLY A 72 -5.77 13.13 -2.80
C GLY A 72 -5.67 12.09 -1.69
N ASP A 73 -4.47 11.68 -1.29
CA ASP A 73 -4.25 10.73 -0.20
C ASP A 73 -4.66 11.30 1.17
N ALA A 74 -4.52 12.60 1.40
CA ALA A 74 -5.09 13.23 2.61
C ALA A 74 -6.63 13.17 2.64
N TRP A 75 -7.26 13.27 1.46
CA TRP A 75 -8.70 13.12 1.32
C TRP A 75 -9.14 11.67 1.57
N GLU A 76 -8.39 10.67 1.11
CA GLU A 76 -8.66 9.26 1.43
C GLU A 76 -8.63 8.99 2.95
N VAL A 77 -7.68 9.59 3.69
CA VAL A 77 -7.66 9.49 5.17
C VAL A 77 -8.93 10.07 5.78
N ILE A 78 -9.36 11.23 5.30
CA ILE A 78 -10.55 11.91 5.81
C ILE A 78 -11.81 11.10 5.49
N GLN A 79 -11.91 10.50 4.30
CA GLN A 79 -13.02 9.62 3.95
C GLN A 79 -13.07 8.38 4.84
N GLU A 80 -11.92 7.77 5.14
CA GLU A 80 -11.89 6.65 6.08
C GLU A 80 -12.23 7.08 7.51
N TYR A 81 -11.85 8.30 7.90
CA TYR A 81 -12.26 8.85 9.18
C TYR A 81 -13.76 9.11 9.25
N HIS A 82 -14.36 9.67 8.19
CA HIS A 82 -15.81 9.80 8.03
C HIS A 82 -16.51 8.45 8.15
N ASN A 83 -15.97 7.38 7.56
CA ASN A 83 -16.52 6.02 7.71
C ASN A 83 -16.55 5.58 9.18
N TYR A 84 -15.47 5.85 9.94
CA TYR A 84 -15.41 5.47 11.36
C TYR A 84 -16.26 6.35 12.28
N THR A 85 -16.56 7.60 11.90
CA THR A 85 -17.35 8.56 12.70
C THR A 85 -18.81 8.64 12.26
N GLY A 86 -19.18 8.05 11.12
CA GLY A 86 -20.48 8.24 10.48
C GLY A 86 -20.63 9.65 9.90
N GLY A 87 -19.53 10.26 9.45
CA GLY A 87 -19.48 11.62 8.87
C GLY A 87 -19.63 12.76 9.88
N ASN A 88 -19.62 12.45 11.18
CA ASN A 88 -19.75 13.43 12.27
C ASN A 88 -18.37 13.81 12.83
N ASP A 89 -17.57 14.51 12.03
CA ASP A 89 -16.27 15.00 12.47
C ASP A 89 -15.90 16.36 11.88
N VAL A 90 -14.71 16.85 12.26
CA VAL A 90 -14.26 18.22 11.97
C VAL A 90 -13.94 18.48 10.50
N PHE A 91 -13.85 17.43 9.67
CA PHE A 91 -13.44 17.55 8.27
C PHE A 91 -14.58 17.64 7.27
N THR A 92 -15.83 17.42 7.68
CA THR A 92 -17.01 17.46 6.78
C THR A 92 -17.12 18.80 6.03
N GLN A 93 -16.61 19.89 6.62
CA GLN A 93 -16.56 21.21 5.98
C GLN A 93 -15.56 21.33 4.82
N TYR A 94 -14.55 20.45 4.75
CA TYR A 94 -13.50 20.48 3.73
C TYR A 94 -13.73 19.47 2.60
N ASP A 95 -14.61 18.48 2.79
CA ASP A 95 -14.77 17.31 1.90
C ASP A 95 -14.90 17.70 0.42
N LYS A 96 -15.83 18.61 0.10
CA LYS A 96 -16.03 19.08 -1.28
C LYS A 96 -14.77 19.70 -1.90
N VAL A 97 -14.04 20.51 -1.12
CA VAL A 97 -12.82 21.17 -1.61
C VAL A 97 -11.71 20.14 -1.80
N LEU A 98 -11.53 19.22 -0.85
CA LEU A 98 -10.51 18.18 -0.91
C LEU A 98 -10.74 17.22 -2.08
N ALA A 99 -11.98 16.79 -2.30
CA ALA A 99 -12.35 15.99 -3.47
C ALA A 99 -11.96 16.68 -4.78
N GLN A 100 -12.21 17.99 -4.87
CA GLN A 100 -11.84 18.77 -6.05
C GLN A 100 -10.31 18.90 -6.18
N ARG A 101 -9.56 19.10 -5.09
CA ARG A 101 -8.08 19.16 -5.15
C ARG A 101 -7.48 17.85 -5.63
N ALA A 102 -8.02 16.73 -5.18
CA ALA A 102 -7.61 15.40 -5.64
C ALA A 102 -7.90 15.18 -7.13
N GLU A 103 -9.08 15.59 -7.62
CA GLU A 103 -9.47 15.45 -9.03
C GLU A 103 -8.63 16.33 -9.96
N ASP A 104 -8.36 17.57 -9.54
CA ASP A 104 -7.59 18.55 -10.32
C ASP A 104 -6.06 18.37 -10.16
N GLU A 105 -5.61 17.43 -9.33
CA GLU A 105 -4.21 17.26 -8.90
C GLU A 105 -3.58 18.59 -8.42
N SER A 106 -4.34 19.37 -7.64
CA SER A 106 -4.01 20.78 -7.33
C SER A 106 -3.56 20.98 -5.89
N GLY A 107 -2.35 21.52 -5.70
CA GLY A 107 -1.86 21.96 -4.38
C GLY A 107 -2.46 23.27 -3.85
N SER A 108 -3.56 23.78 -4.42
CA SER A 108 -4.15 25.03 -3.93
C SER A 108 -4.78 24.86 -2.53
N THR A 109 -4.35 25.69 -1.59
CA THR A 109 -4.90 25.72 -0.22
C THR A 109 -6.16 26.58 -0.08
N SER A 110 -6.66 27.17 -1.18
CA SER A 110 -7.88 27.98 -1.18
C SER A 110 -9.08 27.15 -0.72
N GLY A 111 -9.81 27.64 0.30
CA GLY A 111 -10.96 26.94 0.88
C GLY A 111 -10.61 25.92 1.97
N LEU A 112 -9.33 25.79 2.33
CA LEU A 112 -8.83 24.91 3.39
C LEU A 112 -8.30 25.70 4.61
N SER A 113 -8.88 26.87 4.87
CA SER A 113 -8.50 27.68 6.04
C SER A 113 -8.81 26.92 7.33
N GLY A 114 -7.83 26.78 8.23
CA GLY A 114 -7.96 26.01 9.47
C GLY A 114 -7.83 24.49 9.31
N TYR A 115 -7.41 24.01 8.13
CA TYR A 115 -7.25 22.57 7.88
C TYR A 115 -6.26 21.91 8.86
N CYS A 116 -5.09 22.50 9.09
CA CYS A 116 -4.11 21.93 10.03
C CYS A 116 -4.57 21.98 11.48
N ASP A 117 -5.30 23.02 11.90
CA ASP A 117 -5.89 23.07 13.24
C ASP A 117 -6.92 21.94 13.42
N ALA A 118 -7.75 21.69 12.41
CA ALA A 118 -8.70 20.58 12.39
C ALA A 118 -7.96 19.23 12.45
N TRP A 119 -6.89 19.07 11.66
CA TRP A 119 -6.04 17.88 11.68
C TRP A 119 -5.47 17.61 13.05
N GLN A 120 -4.83 18.60 13.66
CA GLN A 120 -4.25 18.48 14.99
C GLN A 120 -5.30 18.17 16.06
N SER A 121 -6.50 18.76 15.97
CA SER A 121 -7.60 18.48 16.89
C SER A 121 -8.10 17.03 16.79
N ALA A 122 -8.12 16.46 15.59
CA ALA A 122 -8.60 15.11 15.33
C ALA A 122 -7.66 14.02 15.88
N VAL A 123 -6.38 14.32 16.14
CA VAL A 123 -5.39 13.40 16.72
C VAL A 123 -5.77 12.95 18.14
N THR A 124 -6.71 13.61 18.81
CA THR A 124 -7.28 13.11 20.08
C THR A 124 -8.15 11.85 19.91
N SER A 125 -8.52 11.51 18.66
CA SER A 125 -9.39 10.40 18.31
C SER A 125 -8.59 9.18 17.86
N GLN A 126 -8.76 8.05 18.57
CA GLN A 126 -8.20 6.76 18.15
C GLN A 126 -8.69 6.35 16.75
N LYS A 127 -9.91 6.73 16.37
CA LYS A 127 -10.45 6.49 15.03
C LYS A 127 -9.66 7.23 13.96
N PHE A 128 -9.17 8.44 14.25
CA PHE A 128 -8.35 9.19 13.30
C PHE A 128 -6.97 8.54 13.11
N TRP A 129 -6.38 7.99 14.19
CA TRP A 129 -5.15 7.21 14.09
C TRP A 129 -5.35 5.94 13.26
N SER A 130 -6.47 5.24 13.46
CA SER A 130 -6.83 4.07 12.67
C SER A 130 -7.05 4.42 11.19
N ALA A 131 -7.68 5.55 10.88
CA ALA A 131 -7.89 6.00 9.50
C ALA A 131 -6.57 6.30 8.79
N GLN A 132 -5.67 7.04 9.44
CA GLN A 132 -4.31 7.27 8.92
C GLN A 132 -3.58 5.95 8.67
N GLY A 133 -3.66 5.02 9.62
CA GLY A 133 -3.03 3.71 9.51
C GLY A 133 -3.57 2.85 8.36
N ALA A 134 -4.89 2.81 8.20
CA ALA A 134 -5.53 2.05 7.12
C ALA A 134 -5.12 2.56 5.74
N ILE A 135 -5.08 3.89 5.54
CA ILE A 135 -4.65 4.48 4.27
C ILE A 135 -3.14 4.31 4.06
N PHE A 136 -2.32 4.45 5.10
CA PHE A 136 -0.90 4.13 5.03
C PHE A 136 -0.66 2.69 4.56
N ASP A 137 -1.36 1.71 5.16
CA ASP A 137 -1.24 0.31 4.78
C ASP A 137 -1.72 0.07 3.36
N LYS A 138 -2.85 0.68 2.97
CA LYS A 138 -3.45 0.55 1.64
C LYS A 138 -2.53 1.08 0.55
N LEU A 139 -1.93 2.26 0.75
CA LEU A 139 -1.18 2.96 -0.28
C LEU A 139 0.29 2.52 -0.36
N TYR A 140 0.92 2.19 0.78
CA TYR A 140 2.36 2.00 0.84
C TYR A 140 2.77 0.61 1.34
N PHE A 141 2.38 0.24 2.56
CA PHE A 141 2.91 -0.98 3.18
C PHE A 141 2.42 -2.24 2.47
N THR A 142 1.10 -2.44 2.34
CA THR A 142 0.53 -3.65 1.74
C THR A 142 0.98 -3.86 0.29
N PRO A 143 0.96 -2.84 -0.59
CA PRO A 143 1.50 -2.99 -1.94
C PRO A 143 2.98 -3.38 -1.95
N SER A 144 3.82 -2.76 -1.09
CA SER A 144 5.25 -3.08 -1.03
C SER A 144 5.50 -4.53 -0.61
N GLN A 145 4.74 -5.05 0.35
CA GLN A 145 4.86 -6.42 0.82
C GLN A 145 4.28 -7.41 -0.20
N THR A 146 3.24 -7.02 -0.94
CA THR A 146 2.73 -7.82 -2.07
C THR A 146 3.80 -8.01 -3.15
N PHE A 147 4.58 -6.96 -3.47
CA PHE A 147 5.74 -7.11 -4.36
C PHE A 147 6.80 -8.04 -3.80
N ALA A 148 7.09 -7.95 -2.49
CA ALA A 148 8.06 -8.81 -1.84
C ALA A 148 7.66 -10.29 -1.92
N ASP A 149 6.39 -10.59 -1.62
CA ASP A 149 5.84 -11.94 -1.66
C ASP A 149 5.88 -12.51 -3.09
N ASN A 150 5.50 -11.71 -4.09
CA ASN A 150 5.55 -12.10 -5.50
C ASN A 150 6.98 -12.40 -5.99
N LEU A 151 7.98 -11.71 -5.46
CA LEU A 151 9.39 -11.99 -5.73
C LEU A 151 9.92 -13.19 -4.94
N GLY A 152 9.23 -13.60 -3.87
CA GLY A 152 9.66 -14.62 -2.93
C GLY A 152 10.78 -14.14 -2.00
N LEU A 153 10.81 -12.84 -1.67
CA LEU A 153 11.79 -12.28 -0.73
C LEU A 153 11.62 -12.92 0.66
N LYS A 154 12.73 -13.18 1.34
CA LYS A 154 12.75 -13.78 2.68
C LYS A 154 13.48 -12.93 3.71
N LEU A 155 14.25 -11.94 3.27
CA LEU A 155 15.12 -11.15 4.13
C LEU A 155 14.40 -9.84 4.50
N SER A 156 14.39 -9.54 5.79
CA SER A 156 13.77 -8.33 6.35
C SER A 156 14.32 -7.06 5.69
N VAL A 157 15.64 -7.02 5.43
CA VAL A 157 16.28 -5.89 4.76
C VAL A 157 15.74 -5.63 3.35
N SER A 158 15.41 -6.69 2.60
CA SER A 158 14.88 -6.55 1.23
C SER A 158 13.44 -6.04 1.27
N GLN A 159 12.61 -6.61 2.14
CA GLN A 159 11.21 -6.21 2.34
C GLN A 159 11.09 -4.76 2.82
N ALA A 160 11.95 -4.35 3.76
CA ALA A 160 12.03 -2.98 4.25
C ALA A 160 12.48 -2.00 3.18
N ALA A 161 13.44 -2.37 2.32
CA ALA A 161 13.86 -1.52 1.21
C ALA A 161 12.74 -1.30 0.17
N LEU A 162 11.89 -2.30 -0.09
CA LEU A 162 10.72 -2.12 -0.95
C LEU A 162 9.69 -1.19 -0.30
N TYR A 163 9.44 -1.33 1.01
CA TYR A 163 8.57 -0.42 1.75
C TYR A 163 9.07 1.02 1.72
N ASP A 164 10.35 1.25 2.01
CA ASP A 164 10.97 2.58 1.97
C ASP A 164 10.89 3.22 0.58
N THR A 165 11.00 2.40 -0.46
CA THR A 165 10.80 2.84 -1.86
C THR A 165 9.33 3.16 -2.14
N ALA A 166 8.39 2.38 -1.61
CA ALA A 166 6.96 2.66 -1.79
C ALA A 166 6.57 4.00 -1.16
N ILE A 167 7.09 4.32 0.03
CA ILE A 167 6.85 5.59 0.71
C ILE A 167 7.42 6.76 -0.09
N SER A 168 8.68 6.67 -0.51
CA SER A 168 9.36 7.79 -1.20
C SER A 168 8.94 7.97 -2.66
N ARG A 169 8.53 6.89 -3.34
CA ARG A 169 8.33 6.88 -4.80
C ARG A 169 6.96 6.38 -5.26
N GLY A 170 6.10 5.97 -4.35
CA GLY A 170 4.84 5.30 -4.65
C GLY A 170 5.04 3.84 -5.07
N ALA A 171 3.96 3.07 -4.94
CA ALA A 171 3.96 1.62 -5.17
C ALA A 171 3.54 1.20 -6.60
N SER A 172 3.38 2.13 -7.54
CA SER A 172 2.87 1.80 -8.88
C SER A 172 3.89 1.05 -9.77
N ASN A 173 3.45 0.58 -10.94
CA ASN A 173 4.32 -0.02 -11.96
C ASN A 173 4.96 1.01 -12.91
N SER A 174 4.76 2.31 -12.70
CA SER A 174 5.33 3.36 -13.54
C SER A 174 6.85 3.43 -13.37
N THR A 175 7.53 3.99 -14.38
CA THR A 175 8.98 4.20 -14.34
C THR A 175 9.36 5.07 -13.13
N GLY A 176 10.30 4.59 -12.32
CA GLY A 176 10.73 5.29 -11.11
C GLY A 176 9.86 5.10 -9.88
N SER A 177 8.71 4.43 -9.98
CA SER A 177 7.97 3.87 -8.83
C SER A 177 8.51 2.50 -8.45
N LEU A 178 8.12 1.96 -7.30
CA LEU A 178 8.55 0.64 -6.80
C LEU A 178 8.48 -0.47 -7.87
N GLY A 179 7.33 -0.66 -8.51
CA GLY A 179 7.13 -1.73 -9.50
C GLY A 179 8.00 -1.54 -10.75
N GLY A 180 8.20 -0.29 -11.19
CA GLY A 180 9.09 0.04 -12.31
C GLY A 180 10.57 -0.21 -11.99
N ILE A 181 11.00 0.08 -10.75
CA ILE A 181 12.35 -0.21 -10.27
C ILE A 181 12.56 -1.73 -10.15
N ILE A 182 11.58 -2.48 -9.63
CA ILE A 182 11.61 -3.95 -9.60
C ILE A 182 11.76 -4.52 -11.01
N LYS A 183 10.94 -4.06 -11.96
CA LYS A 183 11.00 -4.48 -13.37
C LYS A 183 12.39 -4.26 -13.96
N SER A 184 12.94 -3.06 -13.74
CA SER A 184 14.29 -2.69 -14.21
C SER A 184 15.39 -3.54 -13.56
N THR A 185 15.21 -3.89 -12.28
CA THR A 185 16.14 -4.75 -11.53
C THR A 185 16.12 -6.17 -12.07
N ASN A 186 14.93 -6.73 -12.26
CA ASN A 186 14.77 -8.08 -12.80
C ASN A 186 15.37 -8.21 -14.19
N ALA A 187 15.16 -7.21 -15.07
CA ALA A 187 15.73 -7.18 -16.41
C ALA A 187 17.27 -7.16 -16.44
N ALA A 188 17.92 -6.75 -15.35
CA ALA A 188 19.38 -6.70 -15.27
C ALA A 188 20.03 -8.05 -14.92
N PHE A 189 19.25 -9.07 -14.57
CA PHE A 189 19.75 -10.42 -14.31
C PHE A 189 19.50 -11.34 -15.51
N THR A 190 20.58 -11.66 -16.22
CA THR A 190 20.59 -12.52 -17.43
C THR A 190 21.34 -13.84 -17.23
N ALA A 191 21.72 -14.15 -15.99
CA ALA A 191 22.40 -15.38 -15.61
C ALA A 191 22.16 -15.70 -14.13
N ASN A 192 22.40 -16.96 -13.74
CA ASN A 192 22.44 -17.35 -12.34
C ASN A 192 23.49 -16.52 -11.59
N THR A 193 23.12 -16.03 -10.41
CA THR A 193 24.00 -15.21 -9.58
C THR A 193 24.00 -15.76 -8.16
N SER A 194 25.15 -16.24 -7.70
CA SER A 194 25.30 -16.78 -6.35
C SER A 194 25.76 -15.71 -5.35
N GLY A 195 25.44 -15.93 -4.09
CA GLY A 195 25.86 -15.11 -2.95
C GLY A 195 25.75 -15.92 -1.66
N ASP A 196 25.96 -15.26 -0.52
CA ASP A 196 26.00 -15.86 0.81
C ASP A 196 24.77 -15.53 1.65
N SER A 197 23.67 -15.05 1.03
CA SER A 197 22.46 -14.67 1.77
C SER A 197 21.63 -15.85 2.26
N ASN A 198 21.89 -17.06 1.75
CA ASN A 198 21.06 -18.25 1.92
C ASN A 198 19.59 -18.08 1.47
N SER A 199 19.31 -17.05 0.67
CA SER A 199 18.03 -16.85 0.00
C SER A 199 18.23 -16.71 -1.51
N THR A 200 17.35 -17.33 -2.29
CA THR A 200 17.46 -17.39 -3.75
C THR A 200 16.10 -17.10 -4.37
N LEU A 201 16.08 -16.10 -5.23
CA LEU A 201 14.94 -15.68 -6.02
C LEU A 201 14.95 -16.36 -7.39
N LYS A 202 13.76 -16.48 -8.00
CA LYS A 202 13.61 -16.92 -9.39
C LYS A 202 13.29 -15.71 -10.26
N ILE A 203 14.32 -15.20 -10.94
CA ILE A 203 14.24 -13.98 -11.75
C ILE A 203 14.49 -14.35 -13.21
N ASN A 204 13.49 -14.20 -14.07
CA ASN A 204 13.59 -14.52 -15.51
C ASN A 204 14.15 -15.92 -15.82
N GLY A 205 13.83 -16.92 -14.98
CA GLY A 205 14.33 -18.29 -15.10
C GLY A 205 15.71 -18.53 -14.47
N TYR A 206 16.39 -17.48 -14.00
CA TYR A 206 17.67 -17.58 -13.30
C TYR A 206 17.48 -17.67 -11.79
N SER A 207 18.40 -18.39 -11.13
CA SER A 207 18.54 -18.42 -9.68
C SER A 207 19.46 -17.28 -9.25
N VAL A 208 18.91 -16.32 -8.53
CA VAL A 208 19.60 -15.09 -8.12
C VAL A 208 19.59 -14.98 -6.61
N ASP A 209 20.76 -14.85 -5.99
CA ASP A 209 20.89 -14.54 -4.57
C ASP A 209 20.16 -13.25 -4.21
N GLU A 210 19.36 -13.27 -3.14
CA GLU A 210 18.47 -12.17 -2.78
C GLU A 210 19.23 -10.87 -2.47
N ILE A 211 20.41 -10.95 -1.83
CA ILE A 211 21.21 -9.75 -1.51
C ILE A 211 21.91 -9.21 -2.75
N LYS A 212 22.28 -10.06 -3.72
CA LYS A 212 22.73 -9.59 -5.04
C LYS A 212 21.62 -8.86 -5.78
N TRP A 213 20.40 -9.38 -5.72
CA TRP A 213 19.23 -8.70 -6.27
C TRP A 213 18.97 -7.36 -5.58
N LEU A 214 18.96 -7.32 -4.25
CA LEU A 214 18.74 -6.11 -3.46
C LEU A 214 19.81 -5.04 -3.73
N SER A 215 21.08 -5.44 -3.80
CA SER A 215 22.17 -4.51 -4.13
C SER A 215 21.97 -3.86 -5.51
N LYS A 216 21.47 -4.64 -6.48
CA LYS A 216 21.13 -4.14 -7.81
C LYS A 216 19.90 -3.24 -7.78
N PHE A 217 18.88 -3.61 -7.00
CA PHE A 217 17.68 -2.81 -6.77
C PHE A 217 18.04 -1.42 -6.24
N LEU A 218 18.84 -1.35 -5.17
CA LEU A 218 19.32 -0.10 -4.57
C LEU A 218 20.13 0.75 -5.56
N THR A 219 20.96 0.12 -6.40
CA THR A 219 21.71 0.82 -7.45
C THR A 219 20.79 1.45 -8.51
N ILE A 220 19.68 0.80 -8.86
CA ILE A 220 18.71 1.34 -9.82
C ILE A 220 17.85 2.40 -9.16
N ARG A 221 17.38 2.15 -7.93
CA ARG A 221 16.61 3.10 -7.12
C ARG A 221 17.34 4.44 -7.00
N ALA A 222 18.63 4.40 -6.69
CA ALA A 222 19.48 5.58 -6.56
C ALA A 222 19.36 6.55 -7.76
N LYS A 223 19.04 6.09 -8.98
CA LYS A 223 18.88 6.96 -10.14
C LYS A 223 17.66 7.88 -10.08
N TYR A 224 16.73 7.61 -9.17
CA TYR A 224 15.48 8.33 -8.97
C TYR A 224 15.46 9.11 -7.65
N GLU A 225 16.60 9.16 -6.95
CA GLU A 225 16.77 9.96 -5.75
C GLU A 225 17.55 11.24 -6.11
N ASP A 226 17.27 12.36 -5.44
CA ASP A 226 17.88 13.66 -5.75
C ASP A 226 19.42 13.63 -5.62
N ASP A 227 19.93 12.98 -4.58
CA ASP A 227 21.36 12.81 -4.33
C ASP A 227 21.96 11.54 -5.00
N GLY A 228 21.17 10.86 -5.82
CA GLY A 228 21.67 9.73 -6.58
C GLY A 228 22.10 8.56 -5.68
N ALA A 229 23.32 8.05 -5.93
CA ALA A 229 23.95 7.02 -5.10
C ALA A 229 24.42 7.53 -3.72
N LYS A 230 24.34 8.85 -3.46
CA LYS A 230 24.72 9.45 -2.17
C LYS A 230 23.54 9.61 -1.23
N SER A 231 22.32 9.35 -1.68
CA SER A 231 21.12 9.45 -0.84
C SER A 231 21.25 8.54 0.37
N VAL A 232 21.08 9.13 1.56
CA VAL A 232 21.34 8.46 2.84
C VAL A 232 20.43 7.26 3.09
N ASN A 233 19.20 7.29 2.57
CA ASN A 233 18.28 6.15 2.58
C ASN A 233 18.90 4.93 1.85
N VAL A 234 19.41 5.12 0.63
CA VAL A 234 20.10 4.08 -0.16
C VAL A 234 21.38 3.62 0.55
N LEU A 235 22.20 4.56 1.02
CA LEU A 235 23.46 4.25 1.70
C LEU A 235 23.24 3.46 3.00
N SER A 236 22.16 3.74 3.73
CA SER A 236 21.85 3.02 4.97
C SER A 236 21.49 1.56 4.70
N PHE A 237 20.68 1.26 3.68
CA PHE A 237 20.44 -0.13 3.28
C PHE A 237 21.71 -0.84 2.80
N GLN A 238 22.59 -0.14 2.07
CA GLN A 238 23.90 -0.69 1.70
C GLN A 238 24.79 -0.95 2.92
N TYR A 239 24.73 -0.08 3.94
CA TYR A 239 25.43 -0.26 5.20
C TYR A 239 24.93 -1.49 5.96
N ILE A 240 23.61 -1.69 6.08
CA ILE A 240 23.00 -2.88 6.68
C ILE A 240 23.46 -4.15 5.94
N ILE A 241 23.48 -4.13 4.61
CA ILE A 241 24.00 -5.23 3.78
C ILE A 241 25.48 -5.50 4.10
N SER A 242 26.30 -4.45 4.26
CA SER A 242 27.74 -4.60 4.59
C SER A 242 27.97 -5.24 5.97
N LYS A 243 27.01 -5.10 6.90
CA LYS A 243 27.01 -5.74 8.22
C LYS A 243 26.47 -7.16 8.21
N LYS A 244 25.92 -7.60 7.08
CA LYS A 244 25.22 -8.89 6.92
C LYS A 244 23.99 -9.04 7.81
N GLU A 245 23.35 -7.93 8.17
CA GLU A 245 22.12 -7.91 8.97
C GLU A 245 20.90 -8.06 8.07
N TYR A 246 20.71 -9.26 7.52
CA TYR A 246 19.67 -9.51 6.51
C TYR A 246 18.30 -9.84 7.11
N VAL A 247 18.29 -10.52 8.27
CA VAL A 247 17.10 -10.93 9.01
C VAL A 247 17.08 -10.19 10.33
N TRP A 248 16.00 -9.50 10.62
CA TRP A 248 15.92 -8.62 11.79
C TRP A 248 15.09 -9.30 12.88
N THR A 249 15.67 -9.45 14.07
CA THR A 249 14.98 -10.03 15.24
C THR A 249 15.18 -9.20 16.51
N HIS A 250 16.06 -8.21 16.42
CA HIS A 250 16.45 -7.27 17.47
C HIS A 250 17.01 -6.02 16.76
N ASP A 251 17.83 -5.26 17.47
CA ASP A 251 18.51 -4.07 17.00
C ASP A 251 19.29 -4.25 15.68
N ILE A 252 19.29 -3.21 14.85
CA ILE A 252 20.05 -3.17 13.59
C ILE A 252 20.95 -1.94 13.53
N GLN A 253 22.08 -2.07 12.85
CA GLN A 253 23.01 -0.98 12.60
C GLN A 253 22.62 -0.24 11.31
N VAL A 254 22.41 1.07 11.41
CA VAL A 254 21.96 1.92 10.30
C VAL A 254 22.82 3.17 10.17
N LEU A 255 22.69 3.89 9.06
CA LEU A 255 23.13 5.28 8.95
C LEU A 255 21.95 6.21 9.23
N ASN A 256 22.20 7.30 9.97
CA ASN A 256 21.23 8.39 10.17
C ASN A 256 21.25 9.39 8.99
N ASN A 257 20.46 10.46 9.07
CA ASN A 257 20.40 11.50 8.02
C ASN A 257 21.71 12.27 7.79
N GLU A 258 22.66 12.17 8.70
CA GLU A 258 24.00 12.74 8.54
C GLU A 258 25.00 11.73 7.95
N GLY A 259 24.55 10.53 7.59
CA GLY A 259 25.39 9.44 7.13
C GLY A 259 26.25 8.81 8.24
N LYS A 260 25.95 9.07 9.52
CA LYS A 260 26.70 8.53 10.66
C LYS A 260 26.09 7.21 11.15
N PRO A 261 26.91 6.22 11.52
CA PRO A 261 26.43 4.98 12.12
C PRO A 261 25.64 5.20 13.40
N GLY A 262 24.54 4.46 13.55
CA GLY A 262 23.72 4.38 14.75
C GLY A 262 23.03 3.02 14.84
N ASN A 263 22.19 2.85 15.85
CA ASN A 263 21.39 1.64 16.03
C ASN A 263 19.90 2.00 16.10
N LEU A 264 19.06 1.15 15.51
CA LEU A 264 17.62 1.15 15.78
C LEU A 264 17.31 -0.06 16.64
N THR A 265 16.56 0.14 17.72
CA THR A 265 16.11 -0.93 18.61
C THR A 265 14.69 -1.29 18.27
N CYS A 266 14.44 -2.59 18.22
CA CYS A 266 13.10 -3.10 17.99
C CYS A 266 12.22 -2.87 19.22
N ASP A 267 11.16 -2.09 19.05
CA ASP A 267 10.19 -1.79 20.09
C ASP A 267 8.78 -1.73 19.50
N ASN A 268 8.05 -2.83 19.68
CA ASN A 268 6.71 -3.01 19.14
C ASN A 268 5.68 -2.02 19.71
N SER A 269 6.00 -1.26 20.77
CA SER A 269 5.14 -0.18 21.25
C SER A 269 5.03 0.99 20.25
N TYR A 270 5.93 1.08 19.27
CA TYR A 270 5.89 2.07 18.19
C TYR A 270 5.13 1.64 16.94
N LEU A 271 4.53 0.44 16.91
CA LEU A 271 3.66 0.10 15.78
C LEU A 271 2.44 1.06 15.79
N PRO A 272 2.28 1.87 14.74
CA PRO A 272 1.46 3.09 14.72
C PRO A 272 0.00 2.83 15.11
N TYR A 273 -0.50 1.68 14.72
CA TYR A 273 -1.82 1.19 15.05
C TYR A 273 -1.62 -0.28 15.42
N PRO A 274 -2.37 -0.81 16.41
CA PRO A 274 -2.40 -2.26 16.57
C PRO A 274 -2.74 -2.82 15.20
N ASP A 275 -2.04 -3.87 14.75
CA ASP A 275 -2.45 -4.65 13.59
C ASP A 275 -3.92 -5.00 13.84
N GLN A 276 -4.82 -4.16 13.31
CA GLN A 276 -6.17 -4.54 12.97
C GLN A 276 -5.84 -5.59 11.94
N LYS A 277 -5.74 -6.85 12.39
CA LYS A 277 -5.72 -8.00 11.52
C LYS A 277 -6.61 -7.61 10.37
N ILE A 278 -6.09 -7.67 9.15
CA ILE A 278 -6.89 -7.52 7.94
C ILE A 278 -7.90 -8.67 8.02
N ASN A 279 -8.92 -8.51 8.85
CA ASN A 279 -10.14 -9.23 8.83
C ASN A 279 -10.78 -8.63 7.60
N SER A 280 -10.49 -9.28 6.47
CA SER A 280 -11.57 -9.56 5.55
C SER A 280 -12.82 -9.81 6.39
N LEU A 281 -13.89 -9.08 6.07
CA LEU A 281 -15.12 -8.90 6.86
C LEU A 281 -15.13 -7.57 7.64
N ALA A 282 -15.35 -6.49 6.90
CA ALA A 282 -16.62 -5.82 7.08
C ALA A 282 -17.76 -6.85 6.93
N THR A 283 -17.97 -7.71 7.93
CA THR A 283 -19.32 -8.12 8.24
C THR A 283 -19.95 -6.85 8.74
N CYS A 284 -20.87 -6.26 7.96
CA CYS A 284 -21.99 -5.60 8.58
C CYS A 284 -22.53 -6.57 9.62
N GLY A 285 -22.20 -6.33 10.89
CA GLY A 285 -22.86 -7.01 12.00
C GLY A 285 -24.28 -6.49 12.02
N ASP A 286 -25.24 -7.40 11.81
CA ASP A 286 -26.66 -7.31 12.10
C ASP A 286 -27.20 -5.88 12.30
N GLY A 287 -27.56 -5.25 11.20
CA GLY A 287 -28.15 -3.91 11.18
C GLY A 287 -28.54 -3.35 9.81
N CYS A 288 -28.14 -4.00 8.71
CA CYS A 288 -28.59 -3.65 7.37
C CYS A 288 -29.49 -4.75 6.78
N GLU A 289 -30.68 -4.92 7.36
CA GLU A 289 -31.82 -5.51 6.63
C GLU A 289 -32.75 -4.37 6.19
N GLY A 290 -33.03 -4.28 4.89
CA GLY A 290 -34.12 -3.45 4.41
C GLY A 290 -33.94 -2.75 3.07
N ILE A 291 -33.44 -3.41 2.02
CA ILE A 291 -33.95 -3.14 0.67
C ILE A 291 -34.24 -4.48 0.03
N ASP A 292 -35.42 -5.03 0.35
CA ASP A 292 -36.21 -5.80 -0.59
C ASP A 292 -37.64 -5.88 -0.05
N GLY A 293 -38.56 -5.30 -0.80
CA GLY A 293 -39.94 -5.11 -0.38
C GLY A 293 -40.88 -5.10 -1.57
N TYR A 294 -40.80 -6.17 -2.36
CA TYR A 294 -41.88 -6.59 -3.26
C TYR A 294 -43.16 -6.76 -2.42
N SER A 295 -44.09 -5.81 -2.53
CA SER A 295 -45.39 -5.90 -1.86
C SER A 295 -46.25 -6.96 -2.54
N SER A 296 -46.95 -7.78 -1.76
CA SER A 296 -48.07 -8.58 -2.26
C SER A 296 -49.32 -8.31 -1.44
N SER A 297 -50.35 -7.75 -2.07
CA SER A 297 -51.75 -8.15 -1.86
C SER A 297 -52.69 -7.53 -2.92
N HIS A 298 -53.29 -8.42 -3.72
CA HIS A 298 -54.65 -8.39 -4.28
C HIS A 298 -55.10 -7.24 -5.21
N SER A 299 -55.32 -7.55 -6.51
CA SER A 299 -56.65 -7.57 -7.15
C SER A 299 -56.59 -7.57 -8.69
N SER A 300 -57.16 -8.61 -9.29
CA SER A 300 -57.85 -8.69 -10.60
C SER A 300 -57.24 -8.16 -11.93
N ALA A 301 -57.09 -9.12 -12.86
CA ALA A 301 -57.62 -9.11 -14.25
C ALA A 301 -56.83 -8.50 -15.43
N SER A 302 -56.44 -9.44 -16.32
CA SER A 302 -56.66 -9.45 -17.78
C SER A 302 -55.62 -8.86 -18.77
N THR A 303 -55.08 -9.79 -19.57
CA THR A 303 -54.95 -9.81 -21.04
C THR A 303 -53.99 -8.91 -21.85
N LYS A 304 -53.21 -9.62 -22.71
CA LYS A 304 -52.71 -9.29 -24.07
C LYS A 304 -51.62 -8.21 -24.17
N SER A 305 -50.68 -8.18 -25.12
CA SER A 305 -50.12 -9.09 -26.13
C SER A 305 -49.06 -8.28 -26.91
N SER A 306 -48.03 -8.95 -27.45
CA SER A 306 -47.31 -8.61 -28.70
C SER A 306 -46.27 -7.46 -28.72
N GLY A 307 -45.12 -7.72 -29.35
CA GLY A 307 -44.20 -6.68 -29.81
C GLY A 307 -42.79 -7.14 -30.20
N LEU A 308 -42.68 -7.93 -31.27
CA LEU A 308 -41.43 -8.15 -32.03
C LEU A 308 -40.87 -6.81 -32.55
N PHE A 309 -39.54 -6.64 -32.57
CA PHE A 309 -38.81 -6.17 -33.76
C PHE A 309 -37.32 -6.55 -33.66
N ALA A 310 -36.80 -7.08 -34.76
CA ALA A 310 -35.42 -7.48 -35.00
C ALA A 310 -34.80 -6.59 -36.10
N LEU A 311 -33.51 -6.85 -36.40
CA LEU A 311 -32.59 -6.27 -37.40
C LEU A 311 -31.81 -5.03 -36.91
N SER A 312 -30.51 -4.86 -37.16
CA SER A 312 -29.65 -5.36 -38.25
C SER A 312 -28.17 -5.34 -37.84
N ALA A 313 -27.38 -6.25 -38.43
CA ALA A 313 -25.91 -6.26 -38.44
C ALA A 313 -25.40 -6.04 -39.88
N ALA A 314 -24.30 -5.29 -40.03
CA ALA A 314 -23.32 -5.27 -41.15
C ALA A 314 -22.55 -3.92 -41.09
N ALA A 315 -21.31 -3.73 -41.53
CA ALA A 315 -20.17 -4.58 -41.91
C ALA A 315 -18.99 -3.62 -42.23
N LEU A 316 -17.75 -4.10 -42.01
CA LEU A 316 -16.51 -3.92 -42.79
C LEU A 316 -16.17 -2.60 -43.51
N GLY A 317 -14.92 -2.14 -43.32
CA GLY A 317 -14.24 -1.22 -44.25
C GLY A 317 -12.79 -0.89 -43.86
N VAL A 318 -11.84 -1.64 -44.43
CA VAL A 318 -10.38 -1.42 -44.44
C VAL A 318 -10.02 -0.24 -45.36
N PHE A 319 -9.00 0.56 -45.05
CA PHE A 319 -8.15 1.18 -46.09
C PHE A 319 -6.71 1.48 -45.61
N ALA A 320 -5.83 1.45 -46.61
CA ALA A 320 -4.38 1.21 -46.61
C ALA A 320 -3.47 2.42 -46.29
N ALA A 321 -2.19 2.07 -46.14
CA ALA A 321 -1.01 2.91 -45.98
C ALA A 321 -0.55 3.65 -47.26
N SER A 322 0.26 4.71 -47.08
CA SER A 322 1.31 5.28 -47.99
C SER A 322 2.08 6.36 -47.18
N ILE A 323 3.34 6.18 -46.75
CA ILE A 323 4.67 6.44 -47.37
C ILE A 323 4.92 7.91 -47.83
N LEU A 324 6.14 8.40 -47.46
CA LEU A 324 6.95 9.58 -47.89
C LEU A 324 6.91 10.75 -46.87
N PHE A 325 8.01 11.26 -46.29
CA PHE A 325 9.46 11.24 -46.57
C PHE A 325 10.27 11.00 -45.29
#